data_AF-A0A1G1R3D9-F1
#
_entry.id   AF-A0A1G1R3D9-F1
#
_cell.length_a   1.000
_cell.length_b   1.000
_cell.length_c   1.000
_cell.angle_alpha   90.00
_cell.angle_beta   90.00
_cell.angle_gamma   90.00
#
_symmetry.space_group_name_H-M   'P 1'
#
loop_
_entity.id
_entity.type
_entity.pdbx_description
1 polymer ?
#
loop_
_entity_poly.entity_id
_entity_poly.type
_entity_poly.pdbx_seq_one_letter_code
_entity_poly.pdbx_strand_id
1 'polypeptide(L)'
;MGPFTLMDEIGLDVGYKVACLLEENLGARLKVPQIFKKVYEKKWFGRKTSQGFYIHKTKEKEPNRQVCGLLSQGPAAKLSDQEILNRMLSKMVKEARMCLEEKVCQEPSDVDIGMIMGIGFPPFRGGLLRT
;
A
#
# COMPACT_ATOMS: atom_id res chain seq x y z
N MET A 1 2.68 -6.41 -9.54
CA MET A 1 1.25 -6.60 -9.15
C MET A 1 0.68 -5.24 -8.74
N GLY A 2 -0.59 -4.93 -9.02
CA GLY A 2 -1.19 -3.66 -8.59
C GLY A 2 -1.36 -3.59 -7.05
N PRO A 3 -1.45 -2.39 -6.46
CA PRO A 3 -1.44 -2.20 -5.00
C PRO A 3 -2.63 -2.88 -4.31
N PHE A 4 -3.85 -2.76 -4.85
CA PHE A 4 -5.03 -3.41 -4.27
C PHE A 4 -4.96 -4.93 -4.32
N THR A 5 -4.47 -5.48 -5.43
CA THR A 5 -4.25 -6.92 -5.57
C THR A 5 -3.19 -7.42 -4.59
N LEU A 6 -2.10 -6.65 -4.41
CA LEU A 6 -1.06 -6.97 -3.42
C LEU A 6 -1.61 -7.02 -2.00
N MET A 7 -2.41 -6.04 -1.61
CA MET A 7 -3.04 -6.01 -0.30
C MET A 7 -3.99 -7.19 -0.06
N ASP A 8 -4.73 -7.62 -1.08
CA ASP A 8 -5.62 -8.77 -0.98
C ASP A 8 -4.88 -10.12 -0.89
N GLU A 9 -3.70 -10.23 -1.50
CA GLU A 9 -2.84 -11.44 -1.39
C GLU A 9 -2.12 -11.50 -0.04
N ILE A 10 -1.62 -10.38 0.47
CA ILE A 10 -1.00 -10.30 1.81
C ILE A 10 -2.05 -10.57 2.90
N GLY A 11 -3.24 -9.99 2.73
CA GLY A 11 -4.33 -10.03 3.69
C GLY A 11 -4.52 -8.68 4.39
N LEU A 12 -5.75 -8.17 4.33
CA LEU A 12 -6.09 -6.84 4.87
C LEU A 12 -6.04 -6.76 6.39
N ASP A 13 -6.17 -7.89 7.09
CA ASP A 13 -5.98 -7.96 8.54
C ASP A 13 -4.52 -7.82 8.96
N VAL A 14 -3.61 -8.47 8.24
CA VAL A 14 -2.16 -8.32 8.48
C VAL A 14 -1.75 -6.89 8.15
N GLY A 15 -2.19 -6.38 7.01
CA GLY A 15 -1.96 -4.99 6.62
C GLY A 15 -2.47 -3.98 7.65
N TYR A 16 -3.68 -4.19 8.20
CA TYR A 16 -4.22 -3.31 9.25
C TYR A 16 -3.40 -3.37 10.55
N LYS A 17 -3.03 -4.56 11.02
CA LYS A 17 -2.22 -4.71 12.24
C LYS A 17 -0.86 -4.04 12.10
N VAL A 18 -0.19 -4.23 10.97
CA VAL A 18 1.10 -3.57 10.68
C VAL A 18 0.91 -2.07 10.60
N ALA A 19 -0.16 -1.59 9.97
CA ALA A 19 -0.43 -0.16 9.88
C ALA A 19 -0.65 0.49 11.26
N CYS A 20 -1.38 -0.17 12.17
CA CYS A 20 -1.55 0.32 13.55
C CYS A 20 -0.21 0.36 14.30
N LEU A 21 0.62 -0.70 14.17
CA LEU A 21 1.94 -0.72 14.78
C LEU A 21 2.83 0.42 14.25
N LEU A 22 2.79 0.68 12.94
CA LEU A 22 3.56 1.77 12.34
C LEU A 22 3.01 3.14 12.77
N GLU A 23 1.70 3.31 12.92
CA GLU A 23 1.11 4.55 13.45
C GLU A 23 1.51 4.79 14.91
N GLU A 24 1.57 3.75 15.74
CA GLU A 24 2.03 3.86 17.14
C GLU A 24 3.50 4.32 17.24
N ASN A 25 4.37 3.84 16.33
CA ASN A 25 5.81 4.13 16.38
C ASN A 25 6.22 5.38 15.57
N LEU A 26 5.56 5.65 14.45
CA LEU A 26 5.91 6.73 13.51
C LEU A 26 4.90 7.89 13.55
N GLY A 27 3.80 7.74 14.29
CA GLY A 27 2.82 8.79 14.56
C GLY A 27 2.16 9.33 13.30
N ALA A 28 2.08 10.66 13.22
CA ALA A 28 1.38 11.37 12.15
C ALA A 28 1.93 11.10 10.73
N ARG A 29 3.16 10.56 10.61
CA ARG A 29 3.76 10.18 9.31
C ARG A 29 2.96 9.08 8.61
N LEU A 30 2.46 8.12 9.38
CA LEU A 30 1.73 6.94 8.88
C LEU A 30 0.38 6.79 9.57
N LYS A 31 -0.49 7.77 9.39
CA LYS A 31 -1.86 7.71 9.87
C LYS A 31 -2.65 6.60 9.18
N VAL A 32 -3.27 5.71 9.95
CA VAL A 32 -4.05 4.60 9.38
C VAL A 32 -5.34 5.14 8.75
N PRO A 33 -5.61 4.85 7.47
CA PRO A 33 -6.87 5.23 6.85
C PRO A 33 -8.06 4.52 7.51
N GLN A 34 -9.15 5.26 7.77
CA GLN A 34 -10.35 4.71 8.40
C GLN A 34 -10.99 3.54 7.64
N ILE A 35 -10.76 3.46 6.32
CA ILE A 35 -11.25 2.35 5.50
C ILE A 35 -10.67 1.00 5.96
N PHE A 36 -9.41 0.95 6.40
CA PHE A 36 -8.80 -0.29 6.88
C PHE A 36 -9.51 -0.82 8.12
N LYS A 37 -9.85 0.07 9.06
CA LYS A 37 -10.62 -0.29 10.25
C LYS A 37 -11.98 -0.88 9.89
N LYS A 38 -12.74 -0.22 9.00
CA LYS A 38 -14.06 -0.70 8.55
C LYS A 38 -13.99 -2.05 7.85
N VAL A 39 -12.98 -2.26 7.01
CA VAL A 39 -12.74 -3.53 6.30
C VAL A 39 -12.37 -4.63 7.29
N TYR A 40 -11.52 -4.32 8.28
CA TYR A 40 -11.14 -5.25 9.35
C TYR A 40 -12.35 -5.70 10.18
N GLU A 41 -13.20 -4.77 10.62
CA GLU A 41 -14.44 -5.06 11.37
C GLU A 41 -15.41 -5.95 10.58
N LYS A 42 -15.48 -5.78 9.25
CA LYS A 42 -16.29 -6.62 8.36
C LYS A 42 -15.68 -7.97 8.02
N LYS A 43 -14.46 -8.26 8.51
CA LYS A 43 -13.71 -9.49 8.24
C LYS A 43 -13.44 -9.74 6.74
N TRP A 44 -13.27 -8.68 5.97
CA TRP A 44 -12.85 -8.77 4.56
C TRP A 44 -11.33 -8.80 4.50
N PHE A 45 -10.75 -10.00 4.54
CA PHE A 45 -9.31 -10.18 4.67
C PHE A 45 -8.61 -10.51 3.35
N GLY A 46 -9.25 -10.26 2.22
CA GLY A 46 -8.68 -10.53 0.89
C GLY A 46 -8.91 -11.97 0.45
N ARG A 47 -7.90 -12.57 -0.17
CA ARG A 47 -8.02 -13.87 -0.85
C ARG A 47 -8.41 -15.01 0.11
N LYS A 48 -7.92 -14.99 1.34
CA LYS A 48 -8.20 -16.03 2.34
C LYS A 48 -9.66 -16.08 2.82
N THR A 49 -10.39 -14.98 2.76
CA THR A 49 -11.84 -14.91 3.05
C THR A 49 -12.67 -14.79 1.77
N SER A 50 -12.04 -14.97 0.60
CA SER A 50 -12.60 -14.74 -0.73
C SER A 50 -13.18 -13.34 -0.96
N GLN A 51 -12.91 -12.38 -0.07
CA GLN A 51 -13.47 -11.03 -0.05
C GLN A 51 -12.46 -10.05 0.54
N GLY A 52 -12.08 -9.04 -0.24
CA GLY A 52 -11.26 -7.90 0.15
C GLY A 52 -11.63 -6.69 -0.70
N PHE A 53 -10.63 -6.03 -1.28
CA PHE A 53 -10.85 -5.04 -2.35
C PHE A 53 -11.48 -5.67 -3.59
N TYR A 54 -11.16 -6.94 -3.85
CA TYR A 54 -11.79 -7.76 -4.88
C TYR A 54 -12.57 -8.92 -4.26
N ILE A 55 -13.53 -9.43 -5.01
CA ILE A 55 -14.24 -10.67 -4.72
C ILE A 55 -13.49 -11.80 -5.43
N HIS A 56 -12.99 -12.76 -4.65
CA HIS A 56 -12.15 -13.88 -5.14
C HIS A 56 -12.94 -15.19 -5.21
N LYS A 57 -14.24 -15.14 -5.53
CA LYS A 57 -15.13 -16.32 -5.61
C LYS A 57 -15.00 -17.07 -6.93
N THR A 58 -14.62 -16.37 -8.00
CA THR A 58 -14.43 -16.92 -9.35
C THR A 58 -12.97 -16.73 -9.79
N LYS A 59 -12.59 -17.28 -10.93
CA LYS A 59 -11.26 -17.03 -11.53
C LYS A 59 -11.06 -15.55 -11.91
N GLU A 60 -12.15 -14.80 -12.06
CA GLU A 60 -12.12 -13.38 -12.43
C GLU A 60 -12.13 -12.49 -11.19
N LYS A 61 -11.31 -11.45 -11.22
CA LYS A 61 -11.19 -10.47 -10.13
C LYS A 61 -12.26 -9.40 -10.28
N GLU A 62 -13.36 -9.53 -9.56
CA GLU A 62 -14.41 -8.52 -9.55
C GLU A 62 -14.18 -7.48 -8.45
N PRO A 63 -14.21 -6.16 -8.76
CA PRO A 63 -14.10 -5.13 -7.73
C PRO A 63 -15.25 -5.21 -6.71
N ASN A 64 -14.92 -5.19 -5.42
CA ASN A 64 -15.91 -5.22 -4.37
C ASN A 64 -16.59 -3.85 -4.19
N ARG A 65 -17.77 -3.68 -4.80
CA ARG A 65 -18.56 -2.44 -4.71
C ARG A 65 -18.94 -2.05 -3.28
N GLN A 66 -19.00 -3.00 -2.34
CA GLN A 66 -19.31 -2.70 -0.95
C GLN A 66 -18.19 -1.90 -0.29
N VAL A 67 -16.93 -2.09 -0.69
CA VAL A 67 -15.80 -1.28 -0.22
C VAL A 67 -15.93 0.16 -0.69
N CYS A 68 -16.38 0.38 -1.93
CA CYS A 68 -16.66 1.73 -2.44
C CYS A 68 -17.71 2.45 -1.60
N GLY A 69 -18.74 1.74 -1.13
CA GLY A 69 -19.76 2.30 -0.23
C GLY A 69 -19.25 2.68 1.17
N LEU A 70 -18.08 2.19 1.59
CA LEU A 70 -17.47 2.55 2.88
C LEU A 70 -16.60 3.81 2.81
N LEU A 71 -16.20 4.21 1.61
CA LEU A 71 -15.47 5.45 1.39
C LEU A 71 -16.42 6.61 1.64
N SER A 72 -16.00 7.55 2.49
CA SER A 72 -16.73 8.80 2.71
C SER A 72 -16.94 9.48 1.36
N GLN A 73 -18.19 9.75 1.00
CA GLN A 73 -18.58 10.33 -0.29
C GLN A 73 -18.10 11.78 -0.42
N GLY A 74 -16.80 11.97 -0.63
CA GLY A 74 -16.25 13.18 -1.22
C GLY A 74 -16.22 13.04 -2.73
N PRO A 75 -16.28 14.14 -3.50
CA PRO A 75 -16.06 14.07 -4.94
C PRO A 75 -14.68 13.45 -5.16
N ALA A 76 -14.66 12.30 -5.83
CA ALA A 76 -13.42 11.71 -6.30
C ALA A 76 -12.78 12.73 -7.23
N ALA A 77 -11.71 13.38 -6.78
CA ALA A 77 -10.92 14.23 -7.65
C ALA A 77 -10.51 13.38 -8.85
N LYS A 78 -10.85 13.85 -10.06
CA LYS A 78 -10.35 13.24 -11.30
C LYS A 78 -8.85 13.47 -11.34
N LEU A 79 -8.10 12.51 -10.81
CA LEU A 79 -6.65 12.48 -10.89
C LEU A 79 -6.27 11.78 -12.18
N SER A 80 -5.32 12.36 -12.90
CA SER A 80 -4.65 11.68 -14.00
C SER A 80 -3.82 10.50 -13.48
N ASP A 81 -3.57 9.54 -14.35
CA ASP A 81 -2.75 8.37 -14.02
C ASP A 81 -1.34 8.78 -13.53
N GLN A 82 -0.79 9.85 -14.10
CA GLN A 82 0.50 10.40 -13.67
C GLN A 82 0.44 10.98 -12.26
N GLU A 83 -0.62 11.69 -11.89
CA GLU A 83 -0.77 12.22 -10.53
C GLU A 83 -0.94 11.09 -9.51
N ILE A 84 -1.68 10.04 -9.86
CA ILE A 84 -1.85 8.85 -9.02
C ILE A 84 -0.48 8.20 -8.79
N LEU A 85 0.28 7.97 -9.86
CA LEU A 85 1.63 7.39 -9.80
C LEU A 85 2.56 8.26 -8.95
N ASN A 86 2.62 9.56 -9.21
CA ASN A 86 3.49 10.49 -8.48
C ASN A 86 3.14 10.57 -7.00
N ARG A 87 1.84 10.55 -6.64
CA ARG A 87 1.41 10.52 -5.22
C ARG A 87 1.85 9.26 -4.49
N MET A 88 1.84 8.11 -5.17
CA MET A 88 2.31 6.86 -4.57
C MET A 88 3.83 6.85 -4.44
N LEU A 89 4.55 7.15 -5.52
CA LEU A 89 6.01 7.12 -5.54
C LEU A 89 6.62 8.18 -4.62
N SER A 90 6.11 9.40 -4.60
CA SER A 90 6.64 10.48 -3.73
C SER A 90 6.60 10.11 -2.25
N LYS A 91 5.56 9.40 -1.79
CA LYS A 91 5.50 8.90 -0.42
C LYS A 91 6.56 7.84 -0.14
N MET A 92 6.75 6.90 -1.08
CA MET A 92 7.79 5.86 -0.94
C MET A 92 9.20 6.46 -0.92
N VAL A 93 9.49 7.39 -1.85
CA VAL A 93 10.79 8.08 -1.93
C VAL A 93 11.06 8.90 -0.67
N LYS A 94 10.05 9.59 -0.13
CA LYS A 94 10.19 10.34 1.11
C LYS A 94 10.57 9.43 2.28
N GLU A 95 9.87 8.31 2.47
CA GLU A 95 10.20 7.36 3.54
C GLU A 95 11.58 6.72 3.33
N ALA A 96 11.94 6.35 2.09
CA ALA A 96 13.25 5.82 1.74
C ALA A 96 14.39 6.79 2.10
N ARG A 97 14.20 8.09 1.85
CA ARG A 97 15.16 9.12 2.26
C ARG A 97 15.25 9.25 3.78
N MET A 98 14.12 9.18 4.49
CA MET A 98 14.12 9.22 5.96
C MET A 98 14.85 8.02 6.55
N CYS A 99 14.72 6.82 5.96
CA CYS A 99 15.50 5.65 6.37
C CYS A 99 17.02 5.86 6.26
N LEU A 100 17.49 6.62 5.26
CA LEU A 100 18.90 6.99 5.14
C LEU A 100 19.32 8.03 6.19
N GLU A 101 18.48 9.05 6.41
CA GLU A 101 18.73 10.09 7.41
C GLU A 101 18.77 9.51 8.84
N GLU A 102 17.88 8.56 9.14
CA GLU A 102 17.80 7.82 10.40
C GLU A 102 18.85 6.70 10.53
N LYS A 103 19.71 6.53 9.52
CA LYS A 103 20.77 5.50 9.46
C LYS A 103 20.26 4.06 9.59
N VAL A 104 19.03 3.79 9.14
CA VAL A 104 18.49 2.43 8.99
C VAL A 104 19.22 1.71 7.86
N CYS A 105 19.55 2.44 6.78
CA CYS A 105 20.40 1.98 5.69
C CYS A 105 21.68 2.82 5.64
N GLN A 106 22.80 2.22 5.20
CA GLN A 106 24.08 2.93 5.14
C GLN A 106 24.22 3.69 3.83
N GLU A 107 23.84 3.06 2.71
CA GLU A 107 23.96 3.64 1.38
C GLU A 107 22.62 3.63 0.61
N PRO A 108 22.41 4.56 -0.34
CA PRO A 108 21.23 4.54 -1.20
C PRO A 108 21.08 3.23 -2.01
N SER A 109 22.20 2.59 -2.34
CA SER A 109 22.27 1.28 -3.00
C SER A 109 21.56 0.18 -2.20
N ASP A 110 21.68 0.20 -0.87
CA ASP A 110 21.05 -0.79 0.01
C ASP A 110 19.53 -0.72 -0.12
N VAL A 111 19.00 0.50 -0.15
CA VAL A 111 17.56 0.75 -0.33
C VAL A 111 17.11 0.28 -1.71
N ASP A 112 17.85 0.63 -2.76
CA ASP A 112 17.49 0.25 -4.13
C ASP A 112 17.47 -1.27 -4.32
N ILE A 113 18.50 -1.96 -3.84
CA ILE A 113 18.58 -3.43 -3.89
C ILE A 113 17.45 -4.05 -3.07
N GLY A 114 17.20 -3.55 -1.86
CA GLY A 114 16.11 -4.02 -1.00
C GLY A 114 14.72 -3.82 -1.62
N MET A 115 14.51 -2.71 -2.31
CA MET A 115 13.25 -2.43 -3.03
C MET A 115 13.04 -3.35 -4.23
N ILE A 116 14.12 -3.62 -5.00
CA ILE A 116 14.07 -4.53 -6.16
C ILE A 116 13.83 -5.97 -5.71
N MET A 117 14.62 -6.45 -4.74
CA MET A 117 14.58 -7.86 -4.32
C MET A 117 13.46 -8.17 -3.32
N GLY A 118 13.02 -7.19 -2.54
CA GLY A 118 11.98 -7.36 -1.52
C GLY A 118 10.58 -7.08 -2.06
N ILE A 119 10.30 -5.83 -2.39
CA ILE A 119 8.95 -5.40 -2.84
C ILE A 119 8.71 -5.73 -4.32
N GLY A 120 9.76 -5.98 -5.10
CA GLY A 120 9.67 -6.21 -6.54
C GLY A 120 9.59 -4.92 -7.34
N PHE A 121 10.33 -3.88 -6.92
CA PHE A 121 10.43 -2.63 -7.68
C PHE A 121 11.01 -2.90 -9.09
N PRO A 122 10.52 -2.25 -10.16
CA PRO A 122 10.95 -2.55 -11.53
C PRO A 122 12.47 -2.38 -11.75
N PRO A 123 13.22 -3.46 -12.04
CA PRO A 123 14.69 -3.38 -12.13
C PRO A 123 15.20 -2.45 -13.23
N PHE A 124 14.45 -2.33 -14.33
CA PHE A 124 14.80 -1.45 -15.45
C PHE A 124 14.73 0.05 -15.12
N ARG A 125 14.22 0.43 -13.93
CA ARG A 125 14.28 1.81 -13.42
C ARG A 125 15.46 2.05 -12.47
N GLY A 126 16.34 1.06 -12.28
CA GLY A 126 17.56 1.17 -11.49
C GLY A 126 17.36 1.11 -9.97
N GLY A 127 16.26 1.64 -9.44
CA GLY A 127 15.97 1.66 -8.01
C GLY A 127 14.98 2.76 -7.62
N LEU A 128 14.48 2.73 -6.39
CA LEU A 128 13.51 3.72 -5.91
C LEU A 128 14.15 5.11 -5.77
N LEU A 129 15.40 5.19 -5.32
CA LEU A 129 16.12 6.46 -5.11
C LEU A 129 16.83 6.96 -6.37
N ARG A 130 16.87 6.14 -7.42
CA ARG A 130 17.40 6.47 -8.74
C ARG A 130 16.32 6.96 -9.72
N THR A 131 15.04 6.88 -9.33
CA THR A 131 13.88 7.33 -10.12
C THR A 131 13.52 8.78 -9.80
#